data_AF-A0A350Z073-F1
#
_entry.id   AF-A0A350Z073-F1
#
_cell.length_a   1.000
_cell.length_b   1.000
_cell.length_c   1.000
_cell.angle_alpha   90.00
_cell.angle_beta   90.00
_cell.angle_gamma   90.00
#
_symmetry.space_group_name_H-M   'P 1'
#
loop_
_entity.id
_entity.type
_entity.pdbx_description
1 polymer ?
#
loop_
_entity_poly.entity_id
_entity_poly.type
_entity_poly.pdbx_seq_one_letter_code
_entity_poly.pdbx_strand_id
1 'polypeptide(L)'
;NELKGLVPTSDYYERFVFRGSRWRALPIVSLSIGQGELGITPLQLANYTAMIANRGHYYIPHVVKEVEGQEIDARFREPVDSGIDRQHFDPVVEGMAQVMQPGGTGAMSMIPGLEVCGKTGTAQNPHGLDHSVFMAFAPKDRPKIAISVYVENGIWGSTYAAPIASLIIEKYLNDTIASNRVWLERNMLKANLMDPNRIIISNGTEE
;
A
#
# COMPACT_ATOMS: atom_id res chain seq x y z
N ASN A 1 -6.80 16.60 10.49
CA ASN A 1 -7.97 15.99 9.83
C ASN A 1 -7.61 14.59 9.39
N GLU A 2 -8.17 13.56 10.04
CA GLU A 2 -8.00 12.15 9.67
C GLU A 2 -9.39 11.49 9.67
N LEU A 3 -9.70 10.74 8.62
CA LEU A 3 -10.93 9.94 8.56
C LEU A 3 -10.69 8.61 9.26
N LYS A 4 -11.74 8.06 9.89
CA LYS A 4 -11.64 6.80 10.66
C LYS A 4 -11.46 5.54 9.80
N GLY A 5 -11.68 5.64 8.48
CA GLY A 5 -11.89 4.46 7.64
C GLY A 5 -13.17 3.70 8.02
N LEU A 6 -13.34 2.49 7.48
CA LEU A 6 -14.45 1.59 7.74
C LEU A 6 -13.99 0.15 7.59
N VAL A 7 -13.88 -0.57 8.71
CA VAL A 7 -13.86 -2.04 8.72
C VAL A 7 -15.27 -2.49 9.11
N PRO A 8 -16.07 -3.00 8.16
CA PRO A 8 -17.48 -3.23 8.43
C PRO A 8 -17.69 -4.42 9.38
N THR A 9 -18.56 -4.25 10.36
CA THR A 9 -18.91 -5.27 11.34
C THR A 9 -20.09 -6.12 10.88
N SER A 10 -20.38 -7.21 11.61
CA SER A 10 -21.59 -7.99 11.39
C SER A 10 -22.85 -7.12 11.46
N ASP A 11 -22.94 -6.27 12.47
CA ASP A 11 -24.06 -5.33 12.65
C ASP A 11 -24.18 -4.33 11.50
N TYR A 12 -23.06 -3.84 10.98
CA TYR A 12 -23.05 -2.97 9.80
C TYR A 12 -23.66 -3.68 8.60
N TYR A 13 -23.23 -4.91 8.34
CA TYR A 13 -23.73 -5.71 7.23
C TYR A 13 -25.20 -6.09 7.38
N GLU A 14 -25.63 -6.49 8.57
CA GLU A 14 -27.04 -6.80 8.87
C GLU A 14 -27.93 -5.59 8.57
N ARG A 15 -27.51 -4.40 9.00
CA ARG A 15 -28.30 -3.17 8.87
C ARG A 15 -28.27 -2.56 7.47
N PHE A 16 -27.11 -2.50 6.83
CA PHE A 16 -26.91 -1.67 5.63
C PHE A 16 -26.79 -2.47 4.33
N VAL A 17 -26.15 -3.65 4.38
CA VAL A 17 -25.91 -4.50 3.21
C VAL A 17 -27.07 -5.47 2.98
N PHE A 18 -27.41 -6.27 4.00
CA PHE A 18 -28.47 -7.28 3.90
C PHE A 18 -29.84 -6.77 4.34
N ARG A 19 -29.90 -5.72 5.17
CA ARG A 19 -31.14 -5.04 5.59
C ARG A 19 -32.20 -6.02 6.13
N GLY A 20 -31.81 -6.90 7.05
CA GLY A 20 -32.69 -7.93 7.61
C GLY A 20 -32.92 -9.16 6.73
N SER A 21 -32.28 -9.22 5.55
CA SER A 21 -32.32 -10.39 4.66
C SER A 21 -31.26 -11.42 5.05
N ARG A 22 -31.41 -12.65 4.54
CA ARG A 22 -30.43 -13.72 4.72
C ARG A 22 -29.06 -13.30 4.16
N TRP A 23 -28.02 -13.52 4.96
CA TRP A 23 -26.62 -13.33 4.61
C TRP A 23 -26.19 -14.17 3.40
N ARG A 24 -25.35 -13.59 2.55
CA ARG A 24 -24.81 -14.22 1.34
C ARG A 24 -23.28 -14.12 1.34
N ALA A 25 -22.64 -15.12 0.74
CA ALA A 25 -21.18 -15.21 0.73
C ALA A 25 -20.50 -14.13 -0.12
N LEU A 26 -21.10 -13.71 -1.24
CA LEU A 26 -20.41 -12.85 -2.22
C LEU A 26 -19.93 -11.50 -1.66
N PRO A 27 -20.76 -10.71 -0.93
CA PRO A 27 -20.28 -9.47 -0.31
C PRO A 27 -19.12 -9.70 0.68
N ILE A 28 -19.16 -10.80 1.43
CA ILE A 28 -18.13 -11.16 2.42
C ILE A 28 -16.81 -11.53 1.73
N VAL A 29 -16.89 -12.29 0.63
CA VAL A 29 -15.71 -12.64 -0.18
C VAL A 29 -15.08 -11.38 -0.78
N SER A 30 -15.89 -10.40 -1.20
CA SER A 30 -15.39 -9.10 -1.69
C SER A 30 -14.53 -8.38 -0.66
N LEU A 31 -14.93 -8.39 0.63
CA LEU A 31 -14.11 -7.80 1.70
C LEU A 31 -12.73 -8.44 1.82
N SER A 32 -12.63 -9.77 1.61
CA SER A 32 -11.36 -10.50 1.79
C SER A 32 -10.27 -10.07 0.81
N ILE A 33 -10.64 -9.48 -0.32
CA ILE A 33 -9.72 -8.92 -1.32
C ILE A 33 -9.58 -7.39 -1.22
N GLY A 34 -10.16 -6.79 -0.17
CA GLY A 34 -10.11 -5.34 0.07
C GLY A 34 -11.11 -4.50 -0.72
N GLN A 35 -12.20 -5.10 -1.21
CA GLN A 35 -13.26 -4.43 -1.97
C GLN A 35 -14.55 -4.31 -1.15
N GLY A 36 -15.60 -3.74 -1.74
CA GLY A 36 -16.91 -3.57 -1.08
C GLY A 36 -16.90 -2.35 -0.15
N GLU A 37 -17.37 -2.53 1.08
CA GLU A 37 -17.57 -1.46 2.05
C GLU A 37 -16.31 -1.19 2.91
N LEU A 38 -15.20 -1.86 2.61
CA LEU A 38 -13.93 -1.59 3.27
C LEU A 38 -13.40 -0.21 2.87
N GLY A 39 -13.21 0.67 3.86
CA GLY A 39 -12.59 1.97 3.68
C GLY A 39 -11.29 2.06 4.49
N ILE A 40 -10.17 2.36 3.84
CA ILE A 40 -8.89 2.54 4.52
C ILE A 40 -8.21 3.83 4.04
N THR A 41 -7.64 4.59 4.97
CA THR A 41 -6.84 5.77 4.60
C THR A 41 -5.41 5.36 4.22
N PRO A 42 -4.70 6.14 3.39
CA PRO A 42 -3.29 5.85 3.09
C PRO A 42 -2.40 5.79 4.34
N LEU A 43 -2.69 6.57 5.39
CA LEU A 43 -1.96 6.52 6.65
C LEU A 43 -2.22 5.21 7.41
N GLN A 44 -3.47 4.74 7.45
CA GLN A 44 -3.82 3.44 8.02
C GLN A 44 -3.14 2.29 7.25
N LEU A 45 -3.10 2.37 5.91
CA LEU A 45 -2.44 1.36 5.08
C LEU A 45 -0.91 1.36 5.28
N ALA A 46 -0.28 2.53 5.41
CA ALA A 46 1.14 2.65 5.74
C ALA A 46 1.45 2.04 7.11
N ASN A 47 0.62 2.29 8.12
CA ASN A 47 0.82 1.72 9.46
C ASN A 47 0.56 0.20 9.51
N TYR A 48 -0.44 -0.28 8.77
CA TYR A 48 -0.66 -1.71 8.56
C TYR A 48 0.56 -2.38 7.89
N THR A 49 1.19 -1.69 6.94
CA THR A 49 2.44 -2.14 6.30
C THR A 49 3.58 -2.20 7.30
N ALA A 50 3.71 -1.20 8.18
CA ALA A 50 4.70 -1.19 9.26
C ALA A 50 4.50 -2.36 10.22
N MET A 51 3.26 -2.71 10.57
CA MET A 51 2.94 -3.87 11.40
C MET A 51 3.45 -5.18 10.80
N ILE A 52 3.25 -5.39 9.48
CA ILE A 52 3.75 -6.57 8.76
C ILE A 52 5.28 -6.56 8.74
N ALA A 53 5.89 -5.41 8.42
CA ALA A 53 7.33 -5.24 8.40
C ALA A 53 7.97 -5.63 9.74
N ASN A 54 7.35 -5.22 10.84
CA ASN A 54 7.76 -5.51 12.21
C ASN A 54 7.36 -6.90 12.72
N ARG A 55 6.64 -7.68 11.90
CA ARG A 55 6.14 -9.02 12.24
C ARG A 55 5.23 -9.04 13.47
N GLY A 56 4.24 -8.13 13.50
CA GLY A 56 3.13 -8.21 14.45
C GLY A 56 2.99 -7.06 15.44
N HIS A 57 3.80 -6.02 15.36
CA HIS A 57 3.60 -4.82 16.17
C HIS A 57 3.78 -3.54 15.36
N TYR A 58 3.12 -2.47 15.75
CA TYR A 58 3.27 -1.15 15.13
C TYR A 58 3.41 -0.08 16.20
N TYR A 59 3.83 1.12 15.79
CA TYR A 59 3.84 2.29 16.66
C TYR A 59 2.76 3.24 16.17
N ILE A 60 2.10 3.98 17.06
CA ILE A 60 1.11 4.97 16.65
C ILE A 60 1.80 6.00 15.75
N PRO A 61 1.37 6.18 14.49
CA PRO A 61 2.01 7.12 13.57
C PRO A 61 2.00 8.54 14.13
N HIS A 62 3.15 9.20 14.08
CA HIS A 62 3.31 10.58 14.56
C HIS A 62 4.38 11.30 13.74
N VAL A 63 4.21 12.61 13.57
CA VAL A 63 5.15 13.47 12.82
C VAL A 63 6.16 14.13 13.75
N VAL A 64 5.76 14.44 14.98
CA VAL A 64 6.58 15.16 15.96
C VAL A 64 7.62 14.22 16.56
N LYS A 65 8.89 14.41 16.21
CA LYS A 65 10.01 13.62 16.75
C LYS A 65 10.36 14.02 18.19
N GLU A 66 10.39 15.32 18.45
CA GLU A 66 10.78 15.92 19.73
C GLU A 66 10.15 17.31 19.86
N VAL A 67 9.85 17.72 21.10
CA VAL A 67 9.44 19.08 21.45
C VAL A 67 10.45 19.57 22.49
N GLU A 68 11.07 20.72 22.25
CA GLU A 68 12.08 21.25 23.18
C GLU A 68 11.47 21.48 24.57
N GLY A 69 12.09 20.89 25.60
CA GLY A 69 11.62 20.99 26.98
C GLY A 69 10.35 20.19 27.29
N GLN A 70 9.86 19.35 26.38
CA GLN A 70 8.67 18.53 26.61
C GLN A 70 8.83 17.11 26.01
N GLU A 71 8.57 16.10 26.83
CA GLU A 71 8.48 14.73 26.31
C GLU A 71 7.18 14.52 25.54
N ILE A 72 7.28 13.86 24.39
CA ILE A 72 6.10 13.36 23.69
C ILE A 72 5.49 12.20 24.48
N ASP A 73 4.17 12.07 24.39
CA ASP A 73 3.41 11.00 25.05
C ASP A 73 4.01 9.61 24.72
N ALA A 74 4.24 8.81 25.75
CA ALA A 74 4.88 7.50 25.66
C ALA A 74 4.16 6.55 24.67
N ARG A 75 2.84 6.71 24.50
CA ARG A 75 2.06 5.89 23.55
C ARG A 75 2.57 5.94 22.10
N PHE A 76 3.29 7.00 21.73
CA PHE A 76 3.88 7.15 20.39
C PHE A 76 5.21 6.38 20.24
N ARG A 77 5.81 5.97 21.36
CA ARG A 77 7.11 5.28 21.44
C ARG A 77 6.99 3.83 21.89
N GLU A 78 5.81 3.40 22.33
CA GLU A 78 5.54 2.03 22.75
C GLU A 78 4.97 1.20 21.59
N PRO A 79 5.43 -0.05 21.42
CA PRO A 79 4.86 -0.94 20.41
C PRO A 79 3.46 -1.39 20.81
N VAL A 80 2.53 -1.32 19.87
CA VAL A 80 1.19 -1.90 19.98
C VAL A 80 1.22 -3.28 19.31
N ASP A 81 0.94 -4.32 20.08
CA ASP A 81 0.86 -5.69 19.61
C ASP A 81 -0.44 -5.94 18.82
N SER A 82 -0.33 -6.64 17.70
CA SER A 82 -1.48 -6.97 16.84
C SER A 82 -2.33 -8.13 17.35
N GLY A 83 -1.84 -8.90 18.32
CA GLY A 83 -2.42 -10.16 18.79
C GLY A 83 -2.25 -11.34 17.84
N ILE A 84 -1.50 -11.17 16.74
CA ILE A 84 -1.27 -12.21 15.73
C ILE A 84 0.10 -12.86 16.00
N ASP A 85 0.12 -14.19 16.06
CA ASP A 85 1.37 -14.92 16.24
C ASP A 85 2.38 -14.61 15.13
N ARG A 86 3.62 -14.34 15.54
CA ARG A 86 4.73 -13.96 14.65
C ARG A 86 4.91 -14.93 13.46
N GLN A 87 4.70 -16.24 13.70
CA GLN A 87 4.86 -17.30 12.69
C GLN A 87 4.01 -17.08 11.42
N HIS A 88 2.89 -16.37 11.53
CA HIS A 88 2.01 -16.11 10.38
C HIS A 88 2.51 -14.99 9.47
N PHE A 89 3.43 -14.15 9.94
CA PHE A 89 3.95 -13.04 9.14
C PHE A 89 5.03 -13.46 8.15
N ASP A 90 5.85 -14.48 8.46
CA ASP A 90 6.93 -14.91 7.58
C ASP A 90 6.45 -15.40 6.20
N PRO A 91 5.41 -16.25 6.06
CA PRO A 91 4.90 -16.59 4.73
C PRO A 91 4.24 -15.40 4.01
N VAL A 92 3.62 -14.47 4.74
CA VAL A 92 3.06 -13.24 4.16
C VAL A 92 4.16 -12.37 3.58
N VAL A 93 5.25 -12.19 4.32
CA VAL A 93 6.40 -11.39 3.90
C VAL A 93 7.10 -12.02 2.70
N GLU A 94 7.24 -13.34 2.69
CA GLU A 94 7.78 -14.07 1.54
C GLU A 94 6.91 -13.86 0.29
N GLY A 95 5.58 -13.98 0.43
CA GLY A 95 4.66 -13.67 -0.66
C GLY A 95 4.78 -12.22 -1.16
N MET A 96 4.94 -11.26 -0.25
CA MET A 96 5.18 -9.85 -0.60
C MET A 96 6.53 -9.63 -1.29
N ALA A 97 7.57 -10.39 -0.94
CA ALA A 97 8.86 -10.34 -1.65
C ALA A 97 8.71 -10.88 -3.08
N GLN A 98 7.96 -11.98 -3.26
CA GLN A 98 7.72 -12.59 -4.57
C GLN A 98 6.92 -11.69 -5.54
N VAL A 99 6.08 -10.79 -5.03
CA VAL A 99 5.41 -9.76 -5.85
C VAL A 99 6.43 -8.91 -6.62
N MET A 100 7.62 -8.69 -6.06
CA MET A 100 8.68 -7.86 -6.66
C MET A 100 9.63 -8.66 -7.55
N GLN A 101 9.52 -9.99 -7.59
CA GLN A 101 10.37 -10.87 -8.39
C GLN A 101 9.82 -11.04 -9.82
N PRO A 102 10.63 -11.56 -10.78
CA PRO A 102 10.14 -11.85 -12.12
C PRO A 102 8.90 -12.74 -12.09
N GLY A 103 7.85 -12.33 -12.82
CA GLY A 103 6.53 -12.98 -12.80
C GLY A 103 5.57 -12.43 -11.74
N GLY A 104 6.05 -11.63 -10.78
CA GLY A 104 5.23 -10.90 -9.82
C GLY A 104 4.64 -9.60 -10.40
N THR A 105 3.53 -9.14 -9.83
CA THR A 105 2.82 -7.94 -10.32
C THR A 105 3.59 -6.64 -10.11
N GLY A 106 4.57 -6.61 -9.20
CA GLY A 106 5.46 -5.48 -8.92
C GLY A 106 6.84 -5.59 -9.56
N ALA A 107 7.09 -6.58 -10.40
CA ALA A 107 8.42 -6.89 -10.94
C ALA A 107 9.13 -5.69 -11.59
N MET A 108 8.40 -4.85 -12.32
CA MET A 108 8.95 -3.64 -12.98
C MET A 108 9.46 -2.59 -11.99
N SER A 109 9.09 -2.70 -10.71
CA SER A 109 9.48 -1.78 -9.63
C SER A 109 10.59 -2.35 -8.73
N MET A 110 11.21 -3.47 -9.10
CA MET A 110 12.33 -4.06 -8.37
C MET A 110 13.54 -3.11 -8.30
N ILE A 111 14.12 -2.95 -7.11
CA ILE A 111 15.32 -2.13 -6.90
C ILE A 111 16.56 -3.05 -6.86
N PRO A 112 17.56 -2.86 -7.75
CA PRO A 112 18.77 -3.69 -7.76
C PRO A 112 19.48 -3.68 -6.40
N GLY A 113 19.81 -4.88 -5.90
CA GLY A 113 20.53 -5.04 -4.63
C GLY A 113 19.70 -4.77 -3.37
N LEU A 114 18.39 -4.54 -3.48
CA LEU A 114 17.52 -4.27 -2.34
C LEU A 114 16.25 -5.13 -2.41
N GLU A 115 16.08 -6.00 -1.42
CA GLU A 115 14.86 -6.80 -1.28
C GLU A 115 13.72 -5.95 -0.71
N VAL A 116 12.77 -5.62 -1.58
CA VAL A 116 11.51 -4.93 -1.24
C VAL A 116 10.41 -5.96 -1.09
N CYS A 117 9.59 -5.82 -0.05
CA CYS A 117 8.35 -6.57 0.13
C CYS A 117 7.19 -5.65 -0.21
N GLY A 118 6.40 -5.99 -1.21
CA GLY A 118 5.31 -5.13 -1.68
C GLY A 118 4.03 -5.87 -2.05
N LYS A 119 2.95 -5.10 -2.22
CA LYS A 119 1.69 -5.61 -2.75
C LYS A 119 1.01 -4.55 -3.60
N THR A 120 0.70 -4.90 -4.85
CA THR A 120 -0.12 -4.08 -5.74
C THR A 120 -1.60 -4.20 -5.38
N GLY A 121 -2.33 -3.10 -5.57
CA GLY A 121 -3.78 -3.02 -5.48
C GLY A 121 -4.35 -2.12 -6.56
N THR A 122 -5.62 -2.34 -6.86
CA THR A 122 -6.44 -1.50 -7.74
C THR A 122 -7.72 -1.20 -6.97
N ALA A 123 -7.94 0.06 -6.62
CA ALA A 123 -9.14 0.48 -5.91
C ALA A 123 -10.16 0.98 -6.93
N GLN A 124 -11.36 0.40 -6.89
CA GLN A 124 -12.40 0.71 -7.87
C GLN A 124 -12.87 2.16 -7.75
N ASN A 125 -13.02 2.83 -8.89
CA ASN A 125 -13.53 4.19 -8.95
C ASN A 125 -14.81 4.25 -9.81
N PRO A 126 -16.01 4.35 -9.22
CA PRO A 126 -17.25 4.40 -10.00
C PRO A 126 -17.41 5.72 -10.81
N HIS A 127 -16.54 6.71 -10.57
CA HIS A 127 -16.63 8.04 -11.19
C HIS A 127 -15.48 8.33 -12.17
N GLY A 128 -14.65 7.33 -12.51
CA GLY A 128 -13.50 7.53 -13.39
C GLY A 128 -12.70 6.25 -13.58
N LEU A 129 -11.39 6.40 -13.81
CA LEU A 129 -10.50 5.26 -13.85
C LEU A 129 -10.16 4.81 -12.43
N ASP A 130 -9.95 3.51 -12.29
CA ASP A 130 -9.52 2.92 -11.02
C ASP A 130 -8.24 3.58 -10.49
N HIS A 131 -8.05 3.51 -9.19
CA HIS A 131 -6.90 4.09 -8.51
C HIS A 131 -5.77 3.06 -8.38
N SER A 132 -4.55 3.51 -8.65
CA SER A 132 -3.35 2.71 -8.49
C SER A 132 -2.91 2.74 -7.04
N VAL A 133 -2.82 1.57 -6.40
CA VAL A 133 -2.44 1.44 -4.99
C VAL A 133 -1.25 0.51 -4.85
N PHE A 134 -0.31 0.87 -3.99
CA PHE A 134 0.80 0.00 -3.64
C PHE A 134 1.23 0.24 -2.20
N MET A 135 1.43 -0.86 -1.48
CA MET A 135 2.05 -0.84 -0.16
C MET A 135 3.36 -1.62 -0.18
N ALA A 136 4.37 -1.14 0.52
CA ALA A 136 5.65 -1.84 0.61
C ALA A 136 6.46 -1.48 1.85
N PHE A 137 7.39 -2.35 2.21
CA PHE A 137 8.47 -2.05 3.14
C PHE A 137 9.80 -2.60 2.63
N ALA A 138 10.89 -2.00 3.09
CA ALA A 138 12.24 -2.42 2.74
C ALA A 138 13.26 -1.98 3.80
N PRO A 139 14.42 -2.66 3.89
CA PRO A 139 14.70 -4.00 3.36
C PRO A 139 13.84 -5.09 4.02
N LYS A 140 13.66 -6.25 3.36
CA LYS A 140 12.86 -7.40 3.84
C LYS A 140 13.17 -7.83 5.29
N ASP A 141 14.44 -7.98 5.63
CA ASP A 141 14.87 -8.58 6.90
C ASP A 141 15.11 -7.56 8.02
N ARG A 142 15.50 -6.33 7.66
CA ARG A 142 15.73 -5.24 8.61
C ARG A 142 15.01 -3.97 8.15
N PRO A 143 13.67 -3.94 8.17
CA PRO A 143 12.91 -2.85 7.57
C PRO A 143 13.29 -1.49 8.16
N LYS A 144 13.42 -0.51 7.27
CA LYS A 144 13.77 0.88 7.59
C LYS A 144 12.69 1.85 7.13
N ILE A 145 11.87 1.45 6.17
CA ILE A 145 10.76 2.24 5.64
C ILE A 145 9.56 1.32 5.38
N ALA A 146 8.37 1.82 5.71
CA ALA A 146 7.08 1.29 5.28
C ALA A 146 6.33 2.43 4.59
N ILE A 147 5.73 2.15 3.43
CA ILE A 147 5.11 3.15 2.57
C ILE A 147 3.80 2.65 1.99
N SER A 148 2.85 3.57 1.85
CA SER A 148 1.63 3.41 1.06
C SER A 148 1.58 4.52 0.04
N VAL A 149 1.44 4.16 -1.24
CA VAL A 149 1.27 5.09 -2.35
C VAL A 149 -0.10 4.85 -2.98
N TYR A 150 -0.86 5.92 -3.12
CA TYR A 150 -2.19 5.93 -3.71
C TYR A 150 -2.20 7.00 -4.79
N VAL A 151 -2.52 6.61 -6.03
CA VAL A 151 -2.54 7.50 -7.19
C VAL A 151 -3.91 7.44 -7.84
N GLU A 152 -4.60 8.57 -7.83
CA GLU A 152 -5.93 8.68 -8.43
C GLU A 152 -5.86 8.48 -9.95
N ASN A 153 -6.88 7.83 -10.51
CA ASN A 153 -6.97 7.47 -11.94
C ASN A 153 -5.75 6.72 -12.51
N GLY A 154 -4.95 6.07 -11.66
CA GLY A 154 -3.73 5.37 -12.07
C GLY A 154 -3.92 3.95 -12.61
N ILE A 155 -5.16 3.44 -12.64
CA ILE A 155 -5.57 2.11 -13.10
C ILE A 155 -4.90 0.98 -12.27
N TRP A 156 -3.78 0.44 -12.72
CA TRP A 156 -3.14 -0.71 -12.09
C TRP A 156 -2.14 -0.26 -11.04
N GLY A 157 -2.10 -0.94 -9.88
CA GLY A 157 -1.09 -0.69 -8.84
C GLY A 157 0.36 -0.73 -9.34
N SER A 158 0.62 -1.50 -10.40
CA SER A 158 1.92 -1.65 -11.04
C SER A 158 2.30 -0.49 -11.98
N THR A 159 1.35 0.35 -12.41
CA THR A 159 1.59 1.39 -13.40
C THR A 159 2.22 2.64 -12.80
N TYR A 160 1.73 3.10 -11.65
CA TYR A 160 2.20 4.34 -11.02
C TYR A 160 2.59 4.15 -9.56
N ALA A 161 1.72 3.54 -8.74
CA ALA A 161 1.97 3.45 -7.31
C ALA A 161 3.22 2.62 -6.95
N ALA A 162 3.40 1.44 -7.56
CA ALA A 162 4.59 0.63 -7.32
C ALA A 162 5.89 1.29 -7.82
N PRO A 163 5.95 1.87 -9.04
CA PRO A 163 7.11 2.64 -9.49
C PRO A 163 7.46 3.81 -8.56
N ILE A 164 6.48 4.64 -8.20
CA ILE A 164 6.68 5.79 -7.31
C ILE A 164 7.19 5.34 -5.95
N ALA A 165 6.56 4.31 -5.35
CA ALA A 165 7.01 3.75 -4.09
C ALA A 165 8.46 3.25 -4.17
N SER A 166 8.82 2.55 -5.25
CA SER A 166 10.18 2.04 -5.42
C SER A 166 11.23 3.15 -5.53
N LEU A 167 10.91 4.25 -6.22
CA LEU A 167 11.80 5.41 -6.31
C LEU A 167 11.95 6.12 -4.96
N ILE A 168 10.87 6.25 -4.18
CA ILE A 168 10.92 6.84 -2.84
C ILE A 168 11.76 5.95 -1.91
N ILE A 169 11.55 4.63 -1.91
CA ILE A 169 12.32 3.67 -1.11
C ILE A 169 13.80 3.73 -1.49
N GLU A 170 14.10 3.66 -2.79
CA GLU A 170 15.48 3.69 -3.29
C GLU A 170 16.20 4.97 -2.87
N LYS A 171 15.57 6.12 -3.09
CA LYS A 171 16.13 7.42 -2.71
C LYS A 171 16.28 7.56 -1.20
N TYR A 172 15.36 7.02 -0.40
CA TYR A 172 15.44 7.09 1.06
C TYR A 172 16.58 6.22 1.63
N LEU A 173 16.82 5.04 1.04
CA LEU A 173 17.81 4.09 1.57
C LEU A 173 19.21 4.27 0.97
N ASN A 174 19.30 4.75 -0.28
CA ASN A 174 20.56 4.87 -1.03
C ASN A 174 20.97 6.33 -1.30
N ASP A 175 20.17 7.32 -0.84
CA ASP A 175 20.28 8.76 -1.14
C ASP A 175 20.20 9.14 -2.63
N THR A 176 20.12 8.17 -3.54
CA THR A 176 20.19 8.33 -5.00
C THR A 176 19.33 7.29 -5.71
N ILE A 177 18.99 7.57 -6.98
CA ILE A 177 18.33 6.60 -7.89
C ILE A 177 19.39 6.00 -8.80
N ALA A 178 19.41 4.67 -8.97
CA ALA A 178 20.36 4.01 -9.85
C ALA A 178 20.25 4.53 -11.29
N SER A 179 21.39 4.66 -11.98
CA SER A 179 21.47 5.24 -13.32
C SER A 179 20.59 4.52 -14.35
N ASN A 180 20.45 3.20 -14.23
CA ASN A 180 19.58 2.36 -15.05
C ASN A 180 18.09 2.46 -14.70
N ARG A 181 17.71 3.27 -13.70
CA ARG A 181 16.32 3.51 -13.25
C ARG A 181 15.87 4.96 -13.41
N VAL A 182 16.75 5.87 -13.83
CA VAL A 182 16.41 7.28 -14.10
C VAL A 182 15.30 7.43 -15.14
N TRP A 183 15.17 6.48 -16.07
CA TRP A 183 14.04 6.46 -17.02
C TRP A 183 12.69 6.31 -16.30
N LEU A 184 12.62 5.51 -15.23
CA LEU A 184 11.41 5.28 -14.45
C LEU A 184 11.00 6.57 -13.73
N GLU A 185 11.96 7.25 -13.10
CA GLU A 185 11.75 8.57 -12.48
C GLU A 185 11.23 9.59 -13.49
N ARG A 186 11.89 9.70 -14.66
CA ARG A 186 11.46 10.59 -15.74
C ARG A 186 10.04 10.29 -16.22
N ASN A 187 9.68 9.02 -16.33
CA ASN A 187 8.34 8.61 -16.75
C ASN A 187 7.29 9.00 -15.70
N MET A 188 7.59 8.78 -14.41
CA MET A 188 6.67 9.17 -13.32
C MET A 188 6.50 10.70 -13.22
N LEU A 189 7.57 11.47 -13.41
CA LEU A 189 7.51 12.95 -13.41
C LEU A 189 6.76 13.54 -14.61
N LYS A 190 6.71 12.82 -15.74
CA LYS A 190 6.00 13.24 -16.96
C LYS A 190 4.53 12.80 -17.00
N ALA A 191 4.13 11.91 -16.10
CA ALA A 191 2.77 11.40 -16.06
C ALA A 191 1.77 12.54 -15.77
N ASN A 192 0.68 12.58 -16.55
CA ASN A 192 -0.42 13.51 -16.33
C ASN A 192 -1.72 12.72 -16.20
N LEU A 193 -2.27 12.67 -14.98
CA LEU A 193 -3.47 11.91 -14.62
C LEU A 193 -4.70 12.81 -14.41
N MET A 194 -4.57 14.10 -14.72
CA MET A 194 -5.64 15.09 -14.55
C MET A 194 -6.69 15.02 -15.66
N ASP A 195 -6.35 14.42 -16.81
CA ASP A 195 -7.27 14.16 -17.92
C ASP A 195 -7.34 12.64 -18.19
N PRO A 196 -8.37 11.94 -17.69
CA PRO A 196 -8.47 10.48 -17.83
C PRO A 196 -8.60 10.02 -19.28
N ASN A 197 -8.99 10.89 -20.22
CA ASN A 197 -9.06 10.56 -21.64
C ASN A 197 -7.69 10.53 -22.34
N ARG A 198 -6.63 11.03 -21.67
CA ARG A 198 -5.25 11.05 -22.17
C ARG A 198 -4.37 9.98 -21.56
N ILE A 199 -4.91 9.13 -20.69
CA ILE A 199 -4.15 8.01 -20.14
C ILE A 199 -4.09 6.94 -21.23
N ILE A 200 -3.05 7.04 -22.06
CA ILE A 200 -2.73 6.06 -23.09
C ILE A 200 -2.46 4.75 -22.37
N ILE A 201 -3.41 3.83 -22.44
CA ILE A 201 -3.17 2.43 -22.11
C ILE A 201 -2.22 1.94 -23.20
N SER A 202 -0.91 1.87 -22.90
CA SER A 202 0.02 1.15 -23.76
C SER A 202 -0.25 -0.35 -23.61
N ASN A 203 -1.38 -0.81 -24.11
CA ASN A 203 -1.53 -2.19 -24.50
C ASN A 203 -0.62 -2.33 -25.70
N GLY A 204 0.47 -3.10 -25.57
CA GLY A 204 1.46 -3.31 -26.62
C GLY A 204 0.91 -4.07 -27.83
N THR A 205 -0.06 -3.47 -28.52
CA THR A 205 -0.55 -3.83 -29.85
C THR A 205 -1.00 -2.51 -30.49
N GLU A 206 -0.11 -1.91 -31.27
CA GLU A 206 -0.54 -1.12 -32.42
C GLU A 206 -1.21 -2.09 -33.40
N GLU A 207 -2.52 -1.92 -33.60
CA GLU A 207 -3.24 -2.02 -34.88
C GLU A 207 -4.41 -1.04 -34.85
#